data_AF-A0A1W1EK06-F1
#
_entry.id   AF-A0A1W1EK06-F1
#
_cell.length_a   1.000
_cell.length_b   1.000
_cell.length_c   1.000
_cell.angle_alpha   90.00
_cell.angle_beta   90.00
_cell.angle_gamma   90.00
#
_symmetry.space_group_name_H-M   'P 1'
#
loop_
_entity.id
_entity.type
_entity.pdbx_description
1 polymer ?
#
loop_
_entity_poly.entity_id
_entity_poly.type
_entity_poly.pdbx_seq_one_letter_code
_entity_poly.pdbx_strand_id
1 'polypeptide(L)'
;MKKNKLIAIFLLSIFMISCGSLSDGEVDAKDLGTAYYNGIEGVEFDCGDAPKGTTDSRGKIIFEKGEGCKLFIGSKSLREISSSALTDGITLVELNDANIQFLQTLDNDGDASNGIKIISGVADYFDTQSVLEGLLPSFFTDLFTVNRATMATLSTALELVSGYNGNSVDLDDAKMSVKDMIDNLEANNIEYRILY
;
A
#
# COMPACT_ATOMS: atom_id res chain seq x y z
N MET A 1 -69.02 25.14 -37.82
CA MET A 1 -67.84 25.01 -36.95
C MET A 1 -66.74 24.31 -37.77
N LYS A 2 -65.87 25.04 -38.49
CA LYS A 2 -64.49 25.41 -38.11
C LYS A 2 -63.70 24.31 -37.37
N LYS A 3 -62.70 23.72 -38.03
CA LYS A 3 -61.25 23.99 -37.83
C LYS A 3 -60.37 23.08 -38.68
N ASN A 4 -59.54 23.70 -39.50
CA ASN A 4 -58.40 23.10 -40.19
C ASN A 4 -57.33 22.65 -39.18
N LYS A 5 -56.62 21.56 -39.49
CA LYS A 5 -55.27 21.24 -39.00
C LYS A 5 -54.58 20.39 -40.07
N LEU A 6 -53.26 20.32 -40.19
CA LEU A 6 -52.15 21.26 -40.14
C LEU A 6 -50.99 20.45 -40.81
N ILE A 7 -50.09 21.14 -41.50
CA ILE A 7 -48.97 20.62 -42.30
C ILE A 7 -47.91 19.90 -41.44
N ALA A 8 -47.25 18.87 -41.98
CA ALA A 8 -45.86 18.56 -41.66
C ALA A 8 -45.14 17.84 -42.82
N ILE A 9 -44.46 18.64 -43.65
CA ILE A 9 -43.35 18.22 -44.51
C ILE A 9 -42.11 18.22 -43.61
N PHE A 10 -41.34 17.13 -43.56
CA PHE A 10 -40.01 17.17 -42.96
C PHE A 10 -38.96 16.68 -43.95
N LEU A 11 -38.00 17.59 -44.19
CA LEU A 11 -36.91 17.49 -45.13
C LEU A 11 -35.98 16.33 -44.80
N LEU A 12 -35.61 15.61 -45.86
CA LEU A 12 -34.49 14.68 -45.90
C LEU A 12 -33.21 15.50 -46.14
N SER A 13 -32.39 15.66 -45.09
CA SER A 13 -31.08 16.31 -45.17
C SER A 13 -29.98 15.28 -44.92
N ILE A 14 -29.29 14.93 -46.00
CA ILE A 14 -28.07 14.11 -46.00
C ILE A 14 -26.96 14.95 -45.37
N PHE A 15 -26.49 14.56 -44.18
CA PHE A 15 -25.21 15.02 -43.64
C PHE A 15 -24.18 13.92 -43.84
N MET A 16 -23.36 14.09 -44.88
CA MET A 16 -22.04 13.49 -44.97
C MET A 16 -21.17 14.12 -43.88
N ILE A 17 -20.79 13.34 -42.86
CA ILE A 17 -19.75 13.73 -41.91
C ILE A 17 -18.65 12.67 -41.94
N SER A 18 -17.57 13.07 -42.60
CA SER A 18 -16.17 12.92 -42.19
C SER A 18 -15.75 11.56 -41.63
N CYS A 19 -15.16 10.75 -42.50
CA CYS A 19 -14.12 9.80 -42.12
C CYS A 19 -12.88 10.61 -41.69
N GLY A 20 -12.90 11.10 -40.45
CA GLY A 20 -11.71 11.54 -39.75
C GLY A 20 -11.11 10.30 -39.12
N SER A 21 -9.99 9.83 -39.67
CA SER A 21 -9.14 8.81 -39.04
C SER A 21 -8.61 9.39 -37.72
N LEU A 22 -9.41 9.29 -36.66
CA LEU A 22 -8.87 9.33 -35.31
C LEU A 22 -8.03 8.07 -35.19
N SER A 23 -6.72 8.26 -35.18
CA SER A 23 -5.87 7.43 -34.36
C SER A 23 -6.40 7.56 -32.93
N ASP A 24 -7.36 6.71 -32.58
CA ASP A 24 -7.50 6.27 -31.20
C ASP A 24 -6.10 5.80 -30.84
N GLY A 25 -5.37 6.66 -30.13
CA GLY A 25 -4.34 6.19 -29.24
C GLY A 25 -5.11 5.29 -28.28
N GLU A 26 -5.11 4.00 -28.61
CA GLU A 26 -5.44 2.92 -27.72
C GLU A 26 -4.69 3.27 -26.44
N VAL A 27 -5.42 3.82 -25.47
CA VAL A 27 -4.90 3.95 -24.11
C VAL A 27 -4.78 2.50 -23.72
N ASP A 28 -3.57 1.97 -23.85
CA ASP A 28 -3.22 0.61 -23.44
C ASP A 28 -3.93 0.41 -22.11
N ALA A 29 -4.89 -0.52 -22.10
CA ALA A 29 -5.57 -0.86 -20.87
C ALA A 29 -4.47 -1.36 -19.95
N LYS A 30 -4.03 -0.50 -19.01
CA LYS A 30 -2.88 -0.77 -18.16
C LYS A 30 -3.02 -2.18 -17.61
N ASP A 31 -2.04 -3.02 -17.88
CA ASP A 31 -2.06 -4.39 -17.42
C ASP A 31 -1.78 -4.38 -15.92
N LEU A 32 -2.85 -4.28 -15.13
CA LEU A 32 -2.76 -4.18 -13.67
C LEU A 32 -2.68 -5.58 -13.05
N GLY A 33 -1.90 -5.69 -11.98
CA GLY A 33 -1.88 -6.83 -11.08
C GLY A 33 -2.28 -6.45 -9.66
N THR A 34 -2.56 -7.46 -8.85
CA THR A 34 -2.78 -7.33 -7.40
C THR A 34 -1.76 -8.14 -6.63
N ALA A 35 -1.16 -7.56 -5.59
CA ALA A 35 -0.33 -8.26 -4.62
C ALA A 35 -0.88 -8.01 -3.20
N TYR A 36 -0.39 -8.77 -2.23
CA TYR A 36 -0.83 -8.66 -0.82
C TYR A 36 0.38 -8.51 0.09
N TYR A 37 0.56 -7.33 0.70
CA TYR A 37 1.59 -7.10 1.71
C TYR A 37 1.15 -7.69 3.05
N ASN A 38 1.58 -8.92 3.30
CA ASN A 38 0.88 -9.89 4.13
C ASN A 38 0.40 -9.34 5.48
N GLY A 39 -0.92 -9.14 5.59
CA GLY A 39 -1.56 -8.74 6.84
C GLY A 39 -1.19 -7.34 7.35
N ILE A 40 -0.67 -6.45 6.49
CA ILE A 40 -0.28 -5.09 6.89
C ILE A 40 -1.27 -4.07 6.31
N GLU A 41 -2.12 -3.49 7.15
CA GLU A 41 -3.08 -2.42 6.84
C GLU A 41 -2.45 -1.03 7.09
N GLY A 42 -2.80 -0.05 6.25
CA GLY A 42 -2.42 1.35 6.48
C GLY A 42 -1.10 1.80 5.85
N VAL A 43 -0.49 0.97 4.99
CA VAL A 43 0.71 1.33 4.22
C VAL A 43 0.31 1.94 2.89
N GLU A 44 0.84 3.11 2.57
CA GLU A 44 0.59 3.77 1.29
C GLU A 44 1.47 3.17 0.20
N PHE A 45 0.97 3.09 -1.04
CA PHE A 45 1.70 2.52 -2.16
C PHE A 45 1.62 3.36 -3.44
N ASP A 46 2.71 3.37 -4.20
CA ASP A 46 2.87 4.01 -5.51
C ASP A 46 3.60 3.06 -6.47
N CYS A 47 2.92 2.60 -7.52
CA CYS A 47 3.34 1.43 -8.30
C CYS A 47 3.27 1.69 -9.82
N GLY A 48 4.10 2.63 -10.28
CA GLY A 48 4.09 3.08 -11.68
C GLY A 48 2.86 3.95 -11.96
N ASP A 49 2.14 3.67 -13.03
CA ASP A 49 0.94 4.41 -13.38
C ASP A 49 -0.36 3.78 -12.83
N ALA A 50 -0.25 2.77 -11.95
CA ALA A 50 -1.38 2.25 -11.21
C ALA A 50 -1.96 3.28 -10.23
N PRO A 51 -3.26 3.21 -9.88
CA PRO A 51 -3.83 4.09 -8.87
C PRO A 51 -3.12 3.93 -7.53
N LYS A 52 -2.59 5.04 -6.99
CA LYS A 52 -2.03 5.08 -5.63
C LYS A 52 -3.12 4.76 -4.61
N GLY A 53 -2.73 4.19 -3.48
CA GLY A 53 -3.68 3.83 -2.43
C GLY A 53 -3.02 3.48 -1.12
N THR A 54 -3.82 2.93 -0.23
CA THR A 54 -3.41 2.44 1.10
C THR A 54 -3.85 0.99 1.22
N THR A 55 -3.01 0.14 1.80
CA THR A 55 -3.32 -1.27 1.98
C THR A 55 -4.55 -1.48 2.87
N ASP A 56 -5.42 -2.40 2.45
CA ASP A 56 -6.55 -2.86 3.25
C ASP A 56 -6.10 -3.86 4.33
N SER A 57 -7.04 -4.42 5.09
CA SER A 57 -6.75 -5.43 6.13
C SER A 57 -6.11 -6.73 5.60
N ARG A 58 -6.05 -6.92 4.28
CA ARG A 58 -5.34 -8.04 3.64
C ARG A 58 -4.00 -7.62 3.04
N GLY A 59 -3.61 -6.34 3.18
CA GLY A 59 -2.40 -5.84 2.58
C GLY A 59 -2.52 -5.52 1.08
N LYS A 60 -3.72 -5.37 0.52
CA LYS A 60 -3.89 -5.30 -0.94
C LYS A 60 -3.13 -4.12 -1.56
N ILE A 61 -2.29 -4.42 -2.53
CA ILE A 61 -1.58 -3.47 -3.41
C ILE A 61 -2.05 -3.68 -4.85
N ILE A 62 -2.32 -2.58 -5.56
CA ILE A 62 -2.58 -2.60 -7.00
C ILE A 62 -1.33 -2.04 -7.70
N PHE A 63 -0.83 -2.76 -8.69
CA PHE A 63 0.40 -2.38 -9.39
C PHE A 63 0.27 -2.52 -10.90
N GLU A 64 1.08 -1.76 -11.64
CA GLU A 64 1.25 -1.93 -13.07
C GLU A 64 2.27 -3.05 -13.34
N LYS A 65 1.88 -4.04 -14.15
CA LYS A 65 2.78 -5.18 -14.42
C LYS A 65 4.03 -4.71 -15.16
N GLY A 66 5.19 -5.14 -14.67
CA GLY A 66 6.50 -4.71 -15.18
C GLY A 66 7.09 -3.53 -14.42
N GLU A 67 6.28 -2.81 -13.65
CA GLU A 67 6.73 -1.70 -12.79
C GLU A 67 6.94 -2.15 -11.34
N GLY A 68 7.82 -1.44 -10.64
CA GLY A 68 8.05 -1.63 -9.20
C GLY A 68 7.02 -0.88 -8.35
N CYS A 69 7.02 -1.15 -7.05
CA CYS A 69 6.20 -0.43 -6.07
C CYS A 69 7.08 0.27 -5.04
N LYS A 70 6.68 1.46 -4.62
CA LYS A 70 7.20 2.12 -3.43
C LYS A 70 6.14 2.10 -2.35
N LEU A 71 6.53 1.71 -1.14
CA LEU A 71 5.67 1.68 0.03
C LEU A 71 6.07 2.80 0.99
N PHE A 72 5.08 3.42 1.62
CA PHE A 72 5.27 4.58 2.48
C PHE A 72 4.40 4.53 3.74
N ILE A 73 4.81 5.32 4.72
CA ILE A 73 4.01 5.67 5.90
C ILE A 73 4.09 7.19 6.03
N GLY A 74 3.05 7.89 5.57
CA GLY A 74 3.11 9.32 5.30
C GLY A 74 4.15 9.62 4.22
N SER A 75 4.94 10.66 4.41
CA SER A 75 6.05 11.07 3.54
C SER A 75 7.29 10.17 3.63
N LYS A 76 7.28 9.13 4.48
CA LYS A 76 8.46 8.31 4.78
C LYS A 76 8.45 7.04 3.94
N SER A 77 9.51 6.85 3.14
CA SER A 77 9.70 5.64 2.36
C SER A 77 10.00 4.46 3.28
N LEU A 78 9.16 3.43 3.22
CA LEU A 78 9.33 2.17 3.94
C LEU A 78 10.12 1.15 3.09
N ARG A 79 9.75 1.00 1.81
CA ARG A 79 10.28 -0.07 0.96
C ARG A 79 10.17 0.30 -0.52
N GLU A 80 11.14 -0.14 -1.31
CA GLU A 80 10.96 -0.29 -2.75
C GLU A 80 10.93 -1.78 -3.11
N ILE A 81 9.92 -2.19 -3.88
CA ILE A 81 9.68 -3.56 -4.32
C ILE A 81 9.98 -3.61 -5.81
N SER A 82 10.88 -4.49 -6.21
CA SER A 82 11.19 -4.67 -7.63
C SER A 82 10.01 -5.28 -8.38
N SER A 83 9.86 -4.93 -9.66
CA SER A 83 8.83 -5.51 -10.52
C SER A 83 8.92 -7.03 -10.62
N SER A 84 10.13 -7.60 -10.49
CA SER A 84 10.35 -9.05 -10.46
C SER A 84 9.76 -9.77 -9.24
N ALA A 85 9.51 -9.05 -8.14
CA ALA A 85 8.85 -9.59 -6.96
C ALA A 85 7.31 -9.49 -7.06
N LEU A 86 6.80 -8.69 -8.00
CA LEU A 86 5.37 -8.43 -8.18
C LEU A 86 4.79 -9.33 -9.28
N THR A 87 3.96 -10.28 -8.85
CA THR A 87 3.18 -11.15 -9.74
C THR A 87 1.73 -11.15 -9.28
N ASP A 88 0.79 -11.32 -10.20
CA ASP A 88 -0.63 -11.22 -9.87
C ASP A 88 -1.04 -12.32 -8.87
N GLY A 89 -1.67 -11.92 -7.77
CA GLY A 89 -2.09 -12.78 -6.67
C GLY A 89 -1.00 -13.07 -5.63
N ILE A 90 0.23 -12.58 -5.77
CA ILE A 90 1.33 -12.93 -4.86
C ILE A 90 1.15 -12.31 -3.47
N THR A 91 1.51 -13.06 -2.43
CA THR A 91 1.69 -12.53 -1.08
C THR A 91 3.14 -12.12 -0.85
N LEU A 92 3.37 -10.91 -0.36
CA LEU A 92 4.69 -10.36 -0.05
C LEU A 92 4.90 -10.42 1.46
N VAL A 93 5.99 -11.03 1.90
CA VAL A 93 6.34 -11.19 3.32
C VAL A 93 7.65 -10.47 3.59
N GLU A 94 7.64 -9.53 4.54
CA GLU A 94 8.84 -8.81 4.98
C GLU A 94 9.66 -9.66 5.97
N LEU A 95 10.95 -9.85 5.69
CA LEU A 95 11.91 -10.51 6.59
C LEU A 95 13.12 -9.63 6.92
N ASN A 96 13.13 -8.37 6.47
CA ASN A 96 14.11 -7.41 6.95
C ASN A 96 13.89 -7.13 8.45
N ASP A 97 14.86 -7.51 9.29
CA ASP A 97 14.80 -7.38 10.75
C ASP A 97 14.37 -5.98 11.23
N ALA A 98 14.90 -4.92 10.60
CA ALA A 98 14.57 -3.54 10.95
C ALA A 98 13.13 -3.21 10.58
N ASN A 99 12.68 -3.58 9.38
CA ASN A 99 11.33 -3.31 8.92
C ASN A 99 10.28 -4.09 9.71
N ILE A 100 10.49 -5.39 9.98
CA ILE A 100 9.51 -6.18 10.74
C ILE A 100 9.36 -5.62 12.16
N GLN A 101 10.45 -5.25 12.82
CA GLN A 101 10.39 -4.70 14.17
C GLN A 101 9.74 -3.31 14.18
N PHE A 102 10.06 -2.48 13.19
CA PHE A 102 9.45 -1.18 13.01
C PHE A 102 7.94 -1.29 12.79
N LEU A 103 7.51 -2.10 11.82
CA LEU A 103 6.10 -2.28 11.48
C LEU A 103 5.29 -2.84 12.65
N GLN A 104 5.83 -3.82 13.38
CA GLN A 104 5.19 -4.35 14.58
C GLN A 104 5.06 -3.31 15.69
N THR A 105 6.01 -2.37 15.80
CA THR A 105 5.90 -1.25 16.74
C THR A 105 4.83 -0.23 16.31
N LEU A 106 4.52 -0.12 15.01
CA LEU A 106 3.46 0.76 14.51
C LEU A 106 2.06 0.15 14.64
N ASP A 107 1.99 -1.14 14.96
CA ASP A 107 0.73 -1.84 15.11
C ASP A 107 -0.11 -1.22 16.23
N ASN A 108 -1.38 -0.95 15.91
CA ASN A 108 -2.24 -0.10 16.73
C ASN A 108 -2.68 -0.75 18.04
N ASP A 109 -2.77 -2.08 18.11
CA ASP A 109 -3.08 -2.80 19.36
C ASP A 109 -1.86 -3.55 19.92
N GLY A 110 -0.75 -3.58 19.18
CA GLY A 110 0.51 -4.20 19.58
C GLY A 110 0.39 -5.72 19.71
N ASP A 111 -0.59 -6.33 19.05
CA ASP A 111 -0.82 -7.76 19.07
C ASP A 111 -0.12 -8.42 17.88
N ALA A 112 1.13 -8.81 18.11
CA ALA A 112 1.94 -9.52 17.13
C ALA A 112 1.37 -10.89 16.72
N SER A 113 0.30 -11.40 17.34
CA SER A 113 -0.35 -12.65 16.92
C SER A 113 -1.35 -12.47 15.77
N ASN A 114 -1.65 -11.22 15.39
CA ASN A 114 -2.58 -10.90 14.31
C ASN A 114 -1.92 -10.01 13.22
N GLY A 115 -2.72 -9.41 12.33
CA GLY A 115 -2.21 -8.55 11.26
C GLY A 115 -1.94 -7.13 11.75
N ILE A 116 -0.89 -6.50 11.23
CA ILE A 116 -0.47 -5.15 11.61
C ILE A 116 -1.47 -4.12 11.09
N LYS A 117 -2.01 -3.28 11.99
CA LYS A 117 -2.88 -2.16 11.62
C LYS A 117 -2.23 -0.83 11.95
N ILE A 118 -1.86 -0.08 10.91
CA ILE A 118 -1.32 1.28 11.06
C ILE A 118 -2.45 2.29 10.90
N ILE A 119 -2.78 3.02 11.96
CA ILE A 119 -3.83 4.06 11.91
C ILE A 119 -3.31 5.32 11.21
N SER A 120 -4.22 6.06 10.55
CA SER A 120 -3.85 7.28 9.81
C SER A 120 -3.15 8.34 10.68
N GLY A 121 -3.49 8.40 11.97
CA GLY A 121 -2.83 9.30 12.91
C GLY A 121 -1.33 9.08 13.04
N VAL A 122 -0.83 7.86 12.80
CA VAL A 122 0.61 7.56 12.79
C VAL A 122 1.28 8.17 11.55
N ALA A 123 0.66 8.02 10.38
CA ALA A 123 1.16 8.64 9.14
C ALA A 123 1.17 10.18 9.25
N ASP A 124 0.08 10.78 9.76
CA ASP A 124 0.00 12.21 10.01
C ASP A 124 1.06 12.70 11.02
N TYR A 125 1.33 11.90 12.05
CA TYR A 125 2.38 12.18 13.03
C TYR A 125 3.76 12.19 12.38
N PHE A 126 4.06 11.24 11.48
CA PHE A 126 5.34 11.18 10.78
C PHE A 126 5.58 12.37 9.83
N ASP A 127 4.52 12.93 9.28
CA ASP A 127 4.60 14.10 8.41
C ASP A 127 4.80 15.41 9.16
N THR A 128 4.30 15.49 10.39
CA THR A 128 4.32 16.71 11.18
C THR A 128 5.51 16.81 12.13
N GLN A 129 6.13 15.69 12.50
CA GLN A 129 7.22 15.66 13.48
C GLN A 129 8.61 15.59 12.85
N SER A 130 9.28 16.74 12.80
CA SER A 130 10.70 16.83 12.42
C SER A 130 11.64 16.09 13.38
N VAL A 131 11.22 15.86 14.63
CA VAL A 131 12.01 15.12 15.64
C VAL A 131 12.25 13.67 15.22
N LEU A 132 11.36 13.09 14.41
CA LEU A 132 11.53 11.74 13.88
C LEU A 132 12.55 11.69 12.73
N GLU A 133 12.93 12.81 12.12
CA GLU A 133 13.93 12.84 11.05
C GLU A 133 15.33 12.45 11.52
N GLY A 134 15.60 12.36 12.83
CA GLY A 134 16.82 11.74 13.35
C GLY A 134 16.73 10.21 13.52
N LEU A 135 15.51 9.69 13.70
CA LEU A 135 15.20 8.28 13.95
C LEU A 135 14.85 7.52 12.66
N LEU A 136 14.26 8.20 11.68
CA LEU A 136 13.78 7.60 10.43
C LEU A 136 14.88 7.33 9.40
N PRO A 137 15.88 8.21 9.17
CA PRO A 137 17.03 7.86 8.33
C PRO A 137 17.82 6.68 8.88
N SER A 138 17.74 6.43 10.19
CA SER A 138 18.27 5.22 10.80
C SER A 138 17.40 4.00 10.46
N PHE A 139 16.07 4.07 10.55
CA PHE A 139 15.21 2.93 10.19
C PHE A 139 15.33 2.47 8.73
N PHE A 140 15.59 3.38 7.80
CA PHE A 140 15.53 3.09 6.36
C PHE A 140 16.89 3.02 5.66
N THR A 141 18.00 2.97 6.42
CA THR A 141 19.35 2.73 5.85
C THR A 141 19.94 1.43 6.37
N ASP A 142 20.62 0.66 5.49
CA ASP A 142 21.27 -0.64 5.80
C ASP A 142 22.34 -0.58 6.92
N LEU A 143 22.64 0.60 7.46
CA LEU A 143 23.69 0.83 8.45
C LEU A 143 23.17 0.90 9.90
N PHE A 144 21.88 0.69 10.13
CA PHE A 144 21.29 0.83 11.46
C PHE A 144 20.92 -0.50 12.09
N THR A 145 21.40 -0.71 13.31
CA THR A 145 20.83 -1.71 14.21
C THR A 145 19.63 -1.08 14.91
N VAL A 146 18.42 -1.41 14.46
CA VAL A 146 17.21 -1.16 15.26
C VAL A 146 17.42 -1.88 16.59
N ASN A 147 17.54 -1.11 17.66
CA ASN A 147 17.72 -1.65 18.99
C ASN A 147 16.53 -1.26 19.87
N ARG A 148 16.42 -1.96 20.99
CA ARG A 148 15.32 -1.79 21.95
C ARG A 148 15.08 -0.34 22.37
N ALA A 149 16.13 0.47 22.53
CA ALA A 149 15.99 1.86 22.97
C ALA A 149 15.35 2.74 21.88
N THR A 150 15.67 2.48 20.61
CA THR A 150 15.07 3.19 19.48
C THR A 150 13.58 2.85 19.35
N MET A 151 13.20 1.57 19.46
CA MET A 151 11.79 1.16 19.44
C MET A 151 11.00 1.69 20.63
N ALA A 152 11.60 1.69 21.83
CA ALA A 152 10.98 2.30 23.01
C ALA A 152 10.73 3.81 22.79
N THR A 153 11.72 4.52 22.23
CA THR A 153 11.56 5.96 21.93
C THR A 153 10.46 6.20 20.90
N LEU A 154 10.38 5.37 19.86
CA LEU A 154 9.31 5.43 18.86
C LEU A 154 7.95 5.18 19.50
N SER A 155 7.80 4.09 20.26
CA SER A 155 6.54 3.76 20.93
C SER A 155 6.06 4.88 21.87
N THR A 156 6.96 5.45 22.68
CA THR A 156 6.64 6.62 23.53
C THR A 156 6.22 7.85 22.71
N ALA A 157 6.82 8.07 21.53
CA ALA A 157 6.40 9.15 20.64
C ALA A 157 4.98 8.90 20.09
N LEU A 158 4.66 7.65 19.75
CA LEU A 158 3.36 7.24 19.23
C LEU A 158 2.24 7.28 20.28
N GLU A 159 2.54 7.23 21.58
CA GLU A 159 1.54 7.46 22.65
C GLU A 159 0.86 8.84 22.55
N LEU A 160 1.48 9.80 21.86
CA LEU A 160 0.90 11.12 21.59
C LEU A 160 -0.15 11.09 20.46
N VAL A 161 -0.20 10.01 19.68
CA VAL A 161 -1.13 9.82 18.57
C VAL A 161 -2.47 9.33 19.12
N SER A 162 -3.51 10.14 18.96
CA SER A 162 -4.86 9.77 19.38
C SER A 162 -5.32 8.47 18.72
N GLY A 163 -5.67 7.48 19.53
CA GLY A 163 -6.19 6.18 19.10
C GLY A 163 -5.14 5.09 18.98
N TYR A 164 -3.84 5.43 19.05
CA TYR A 164 -2.76 4.46 19.13
C TYR A 164 -2.79 3.76 20.50
N ASN A 165 -2.72 2.42 20.48
CA ASN A 165 -2.72 1.57 21.66
C ASN A 165 -1.68 0.42 21.52
N GLY A 166 -0.66 0.65 20.71
CA GLY A 166 0.43 -0.30 20.46
C GLY A 166 1.52 -0.23 21.54
N ASN A 167 2.56 -1.04 21.35
CA ASN A 167 3.73 -1.08 22.23
C ASN A 167 5.00 -1.28 21.39
N SER A 168 6.16 -0.97 21.97
CA SER A 168 7.44 -1.33 21.34
C SER A 168 7.59 -2.85 21.28
N VAL A 169 7.91 -3.38 20.11
CA VAL A 169 8.12 -4.82 19.90
C VAL A 169 9.62 -5.12 19.80
N ASP A 170 10.08 -6.19 20.45
CA ASP A 170 11.46 -6.64 20.30
C ASP A 170 11.64 -7.51 19.05
N LEU A 171 12.88 -7.66 18.59
CA LEU A 171 13.15 -8.33 17.34
C LEU A 171 12.80 -9.82 17.38
N ASP A 172 12.94 -10.48 18.53
CA ASP A 172 12.64 -11.91 18.65
C ASP A 172 11.12 -12.13 18.57
N ASP A 173 10.33 -11.27 19.23
CA ASP A 173 8.88 -11.27 19.14
C ASP A 173 8.39 -10.94 17.72
N ALA A 174 9.00 -9.94 17.06
CA ALA A 174 8.67 -9.59 15.67
C ALA A 174 8.97 -10.75 14.71
N LYS A 175 10.10 -11.46 14.89
CA LYS A 175 10.46 -12.65 14.12
C LYS A 175 9.51 -13.81 14.37
N MET A 176 9.08 -14.00 15.61
CA MET A 176 8.10 -15.05 15.95
C MET A 176 6.77 -14.80 15.24
N SER A 177 6.28 -13.56 15.25
CA SER A 177 5.07 -13.18 14.54
C SER A 177 5.15 -13.45 13.04
N VAL A 178 6.24 -13.02 12.39
CA VAL A 178 6.41 -13.27 10.94
C VAL A 178 6.57 -14.76 10.65
N LYS A 179 7.20 -15.51 11.55
CA LYS A 179 7.25 -16.97 11.44
C LYS A 179 5.85 -17.58 11.49
N ASP A 180 5.00 -17.18 12.44
CA ASP A 180 3.62 -17.69 12.55
C ASP A 180 2.80 -17.34 11.30
N MET A 181 3.01 -16.15 10.73
CA MET A 181 2.43 -15.77 9.45
C MET A 181 2.88 -16.70 8.30
N ILE A 182 4.17 -16.98 8.17
CA ILE A 182 4.71 -17.87 7.14
C ILE A 182 4.15 -19.29 7.32
N ASP A 183 4.15 -19.82 8.54
CA ASP A 183 3.60 -21.14 8.85
C ASP A 183 2.11 -21.22 8.47
N ASN A 184 1.35 -20.13 8.64
CA ASN A 184 -0.04 -20.04 8.20
C ASN A 184 -0.17 -20.05 6.66
N LEU A 185 0.66 -19.28 5.95
CA LEU A 185 0.66 -19.27 4.48
C LEU A 185 0.98 -20.66 3.91
N GLU A 186 1.99 -21.33 4.47
CA GLU A 186 2.40 -22.69 4.10
C GLU A 186 1.27 -23.70 4.37
N ALA A 187 0.65 -23.65 5.55
CA ALA A 187 -0.46 -24.53 5.92
C ALA A 187 -1.67 -24.39 4.97
N ASN A 188 -1.86 -23.20 4.38
CA ASN A 188 -2.95 -22.90 3.47
C ASN A 188 -2.56 -22.98 1.98
N ASN A 189 -1.33 -23.39 1.65
CA ASN A 189 -0.78 -23.44 0.29
C ASN A 189 -0.88 -22.10 -0.47
N ILE A 190 -0.65 -20.99 0.23
CA ILE A 190 -0.65 -19.65 -0.36
C ILE A 190 0.75 -19.35 -0.91
N GLU A 191 0.85 -18.96 -2.18
CA GLU A 191 2.14 -18.57 -2.77
C GLU A 191 2.61 -17.23 -2.18
N TYR A 192 3.89 -17.15 -1.81
CA TYR A 192 4.49 -15.94 -1.28
C TYR A 192 5.90 -15.68 -1.81
N ARG A 193 6.34 -14.43 -1.67
CA ARG A 193 7.71 -13.95 -1.91
C ARG A 193 8.22 -13.24 -0.68
N ILE A 194 9.48 -13.52 -0.36
CA ILE A 194 10.18 -12.88 0.75
C ILE A 194 10.84 -11.60 0.25
N LEU A 195 10.67 -10.53 1.02
CA LEU A 195 11.41 -9.27 0.92
C LEU A 195 12.49 -9.27 2.01
N TYR A 196 13.72 -8.88 1.67
CA TYR A 196 14.89 -8.88 2.58
C TYR A 196 15.42 -7.46 2.82
#